data_AF-A0A081BQP5-F1
#
_entry.id   AF-A0A081BQP5-F1
#
_cell.length_a   1.000
_cell.length_b   1.000
_cell.length_c   1.000
_cell.angle_alpha   90.00
_cell.angle_beta   90.00
_cell.angle_gamma   90.00
#
_symmetry.space_group_name_H-M   'P 1'
#
loop_
_entity.id
_entity.type
_entity.pdbx_description
1 polymer ?
#
loop_
_entity_poly.entity_id
_entity_poly.type
_entity_poly.pdbx_seq_one_letter_code
_entity_poly.pdbx_strand_id
1 'polypeptide(L)' 'MPAKDIFHDLVKRALQQDGWTITHDPLFMEWGEAEIYVDLGAERLLAAEKGQQKIAVEVKSFLAPSVMSEFHAAVGQYID' A
#
# COMPACT_ATOMS: atom_id res chain seq x y z
N MET A 1 0.76 -17.76 -0.64
CA MET A 1 0.15 -16.42 -0.60
C MET A 1 0.99 -15.54 0.32
N PRO A 2 1.46 -14.35 -0.09
CA PRO A 2 2.21 -13.46 0.79
C PRO A 2 1.35 -12.99 1.98
N ALA A 3 1.99 -12.63 3.10
CA ALA A 3 1.31 -12.20 4.32
C ALA A 3 0.84 -10.74 4.21
N LYS A 4 -0.26 -10.38 4.87
CA LYS A 4 -0.68 -8.98 5.04
C LYS A 4 0.16 -8.32 6.13
N ASP A 5 0.37 -7.00 6.03
CA ASP A 5 0.90 -6.22 7.14
C ASP A 5 -0.05 -6.32 8.35
N ILE A 6 0.50 -6.32 9.57
CA ILE A 6 -0.27 -6.47 10.80
C ILE A 6 -1.30 -5.36 11.01
N PHE A 7 -1.08 -4.17 10.43
CA PHE A 7 -1.99 -3.03 10.52
C PHE A 7 -2.98 -2.94 9.35
N HIS A 8 -2.96 -3.89 8.41
CA HIS A 8 -3.82 -3.86 7.22
C HIS A 8 -5.30 -3.64 7.56
N ASP A 9 -5.86 -4.46 8.45
CA ASP A 9 -7.27 -4.38 8.83
C ASP A 9 -7.57 -3.16 9.72
N LEU A 10 -6.56 -2.60 10.38
CA LEU A 10 -6.70 -1.34 11.12
C LEU A 10 -6.83 -0.16 10.15
N VAL A 11 -5.94 -0.06 9.16
CA VAL A 11 -5.96 0.99 8.14
C VAL A 11 -7.24 0.91 7.31
N LYS A 12 -7.64 -0.30 6.91
CA LYS A 12 -8.91 -0.51 6.20
C LYS A 12 -10.12 0.03 6.97
N ARG A 13 -10.21 -0.28 8.26
CA ARG A 13 -11.31 0.21 9.12
C ARG A 13 -11.25 1.72 9.29
N ALA A 14 -10.06 2.30 9.46
CA ALA A 14 -9.88 3.74 9.57
C ALA A 14 -10.37 4.48 8.30
N LEU A 15 -10.01 3.96 7.13
CA LEU A 15 -10.50 4.49 5.84
C LEU A 15 -12.03 4.42 5.75
N GLN A 16 -12.63 3.27 6.08
CA GLN A 16 -14.09 3.11 6.08
C GLN A 16 -14.80 4.07 7.04
N GLN A 17 -14.24 4.27 8.25
CA GLN A 17 -14.78 5.19 9.24
C GLN A 17 -14.65 6.66 8.80
N ASP A 18 -13.60 7.00 8.07
CA ASP A 18 -13.45 8.31 7.42
C ASP A 18 -14.30 8.44 6.14
N GLY A 19 -15.17 7.47 5.82
CA GLY A 19 -16.09 7.55 4.70
C GLY A 19 -15.48 7.21 3.34
N TRP A 20 -14.33 6.53 3.32
CA TRP A 20 -13.80 5.91 2.11
C TRP A 20 -14.48 4.57 1.85
N THR A 21 -14.79 4.31 0.58
CA THR A 21 -15.25 3.01 0.11
C THR A 21 -14.05 2.22 -0.38
N ILE A 22 -13.77 1.07 0.25
CA ILE A 22 -12.72 0.16 -0.23
C ILE A 22 -13.21 -0.52 -1.50
N THR A 23 -12.50 -0.33 -2.60
CA THR A 23 -12.86 -0.91 -3.90
C THR A 23 -12.08 -2.19 -4.19
N HIS A 24 -10.83 -2.29 -3.73
CA HIS A 24 -9.97 -3.47 -3.92
C HIS A 24 -9.07 -3.72 -2.69
N ASP A 25 -8.94 -4.99 -2.30
CA ASP A 25 -8.11 -5.47 -1.18
C ASP A 25 -7.70 -6.93 -1.47
N PRO A 26 -6.62 -7.18 -2.23
CA PRO A 26 -5.68 -6.20 -2.77
C PRO A 26 -6.11 -5.60 -4.13
N LEU A 27 -5.60 -4.42 -4.44
CA LEU A 27 -5.54 -3.81 -5.77
C LEU A 27 -4.35 -4.40 -6.52
N PHE A 28 -4.62 -5.01 -7.67
CA PHE A 28 -3.60 -5.43 -8.62
C PHE A 28 -3.49 -4.39 -9.75
N MET A 29 -2.27 -3.99 -10.10
CA MET A 29 -2.00 -3.09 -11.23
C MET A 29 -0.86 -3.65 -12.07
N GLU A 30 -1.05 -3.66 -13.39
CA GLU A 30 -0.01 -3.98 -14.38
C GLU A 30 0.50 -2.67 -14.97
N TRP A 31 1.82 -2.46 -15.04
CA TRP A 31 2.43 -1.24 -15.59
C TRP A 31 3.43 -1.56 -16.71
N GLY A 32 2.97 -1.55 -17.96
CA GLY A 32 3.82 -1.69 -19.16
C GLY A 32 4.48 -3.07 -19.32
N GLU A 33 5.59 -3.13 -20.06
CA GLU A 33 6.42 -4.34 -20.27
C GLU A 33 7.46 -4.56 -19.15
N ALA A 34 7.61 -3.58 -18.26
CA ALA A 34 8.43 -3.72 -17.07
C ALA A 34 7.54 -4.28 -15.96
N GLU A 35 7.81 -5.51 -15.54
CA GLU A 35 7.58 -5.87 -14.14
C GLU A 35 8.42 -4.88 -13.33
N ILE A 36 7.85 -3.75 -12.92
CA ILE A 36 8.58 -2.82 -12.05
C ILE A 36 8.76 -3.57 -10.73
N TYR A 37 9.94 -4.17 -10.58
CA TYR A 37 10.54 -4.50 -9.32
C TYR A 37 10.92 -3.18 -8.63
N VAL A 38 9.90 -2.40 -8.27
CA VAL A 38 9.96 -1.81 -6.95
C VAL A 38 10.20 -3.02 -6.05
N ASP A 39 11.00 -2.94 -4.99
CA ASP A 39 11.15 -4.07 -4.06
C ASP A 39 9.85 -4.29 -3.22
N LEU A 40 8.71 -4.19 -3.92
CA LEU A 40 7.32 -4.49 -3.69
C LEU A 40 6.95 -5.76 -4.48
N GLY A 41 7.76 -6.83 -4.43
CA GLY A 41 7.59 -8.05 -5.24
C GLY A 41 6.33 -8.89 -5.03
N ALA A 42 5.24 -8.30 -4.51
CA ALA A 42 3.85 -8.78 -4.52
C ALA A 42 2.91 -7.82 -3.74
N GLU A 43 3.21 -6.51 -3.65
CA GLU A 43 2.57 -5.69 -2.62
C GLU A 43 1.10 -5.37 -2.90
N ARG A 44 0.31 -5.71 -1.89
CA ARG A 44 -1.13 -5.70 -1.84
C ARG A 44 -1.60 -4.31 -1.47
N LEU A 45 -1.83 -3.46 -2.47
CA LEU A 45 -2.37 -2.13 -2.22
C LEU A 45 -3.86 -2.21 -1.83
N LEU A 46 -4.31 -1.31 -0.97
CA LEU A 46 -5.74 -1.07 -0.76
C LEU A 46 -6.18 0.02 -1.73
N ALA A 47 -7.17 -0.26 -2.58
CA ALA A 47 -7.82 0.80 -3.33
C ALA A 47 -9.02 1.33 -2.55
N ALA A 48 -9.14 2.65 -2.46
CA ALA A 48 -10.29 3.29 -1.85
C ALA A 48 -10.73 4.54 -2.61
N GLU A 49 -12.02 4.85 -2.53
CA GLU A 49 -12.58 6.06 -3.15
C GLU A 49 -13.50 6.82 -2.20
N LYS A 50 -13.53 8.15 -2.34
CA LYS A 50 -14.39 9.07 -1.59
C LYS A 50 -14.80 10.22 -2.51
N GLY A 51 -16.05 10.21 -2.95
CA GLY A 51 -16.52 11.13 -4.00
C GLY A 51 -15.80 10.90 -5.33
N GLN A 52 -15.07 11.90 -5.82
CA GLN A 52 -14.28 11.80 -7.05
C GLN A 52 -12.80 11.42 -6.79
N GLN A 53 -12.40 11.29 -5.53
CA GLN A 53 -11.02 10.97 -5.17
C GLN A 53 -10.82 9.46 -5.13
N LYS A 54 -9.70 8.99 -5.69
CA LYS A 54 -9.26 7.60 -5.67
C LYS A 54 -7.84 7.54 -5.14
N ILE A 55 -7.58 6.60 -4.25
CA ILE A 55 -6.26 6.37 -3.65
C ILE A 55 -5.89 4.89 -3.75
N ALA A 56 -4.60 4.64 -3.90
CA ALA A 56 -3.98 3.35 -3.61
C ALA A 56 -3.15 3.53 -2.33
N VAL A 57 -3.35 2.66 -1.35
CA VAL A 57 -2.74 2.76 -0.02
C VAL A 57 -1.87 1.54 0.22
N GLU A 58 -0.59 1.80 0.45
CA GLU A 58 0.38 0.82 0.91
C GLU A 58 0.45 0.86 2.45
N VAL A 59 0.30 -0.29 3.10
CA VAL A 59 0.33 -0.38 4.56
C VAL A 59 1.67 -0.95 5.00
N LYS A 60 2.45 -0.17 5.75
CA LYS A 60 3.72 -0.61 6.35
C LYS A 60 3.74 -0.37 7.86
N SER A 61 4.13 -1.39 8.61
CA SER A 61 4.21 -1.39 10.07
C SER A 61 5.54 -0.88 10.64
N PHE A 62 6.58 -0.73 9.80
CA PHE A 62 7.91 -0.26 10.18
C PHE A 62 8.50 -0.95 11.42
N LEU A 63 8.47 -2.29 11.44
CA LEU A 63 8.90 -3.08 12.60
C LEU A 63 10.40 -3.39 12.62
N ALA A 64 11.15 -3.05 11.57
CA ALA A 64 12.58 -3.31 11.56
C ALA A 64 13.33 -2.37 12.54
N PRO A 65 14.52 -2.78 13.03
CA PRO A 65 15.29 -1.99 13.99
C PRO A 65 15.71 -0.60 13.51
N SER A 66 15.69 -0.35 12.19
CA SER A 66 16.07 0.91 11.58
C SER A 66 14.91 1.46 10.73
N VAL A 67 14.11 2.32 11.36
CA VAL A 67 13.03 3.08 10.70
C VAL A 67 13.56 3.92 9.54
N MET A 68 14.79 4.45 9.65
CA MET A 68 15.39 5.25 8.57
C MET A 68 15.70 4.42 7.33
N SER A 69 16.11 3.16 7.50
CA SER A 69 16.37 2.27 6.36
C SER A 69 15.06 1.86 5.67
N GLU A 70 14.02 1.55 6.44
CA GLU A 70 12.68 1.27 5.90
C GLU A 70 12.04 2.50 5.25
N PHE A 71 12.27 3.70 5.81
CA PHE A 71 11.76 4.95 5.26
C PHE A 71 12.47 5.31 3.95
N HIS A 72 13.80 5.17 3.87
CA HIS A 72 14.53 5.36 2.63
C HIS A 72 14.09 4.37 1.53
N ALA A 73 13.80 3.12 1.91
CA ALA A 73 13.17 2.17 0.99
C ALA A 73 11.80 2.69 0.55
N ALA A 74 10.87 2.97 1.46
CA ALA A 74 9.51 3.42 1.12
C ALA A 74 9.44 4.72 0.29
N VAL A 75 10.32 5.70 0.57
CA VAL A 75 10.36 6.98 -0.17
C VAL A 75 11.05 6.83 -1.52
N GLY A 76 12.15 6.07 -1.60
CA GLY A 76 12.81 5.77 -2.87
C GLY A 76 11.88 5.07 -3.86
N GLN A 77 10.88 4.34 -3.36
CA GLN A 77 9.85 3.65 -4.15
C GLN A 77 8.79 4.58 -4.76
N TYR A 78 8.69 5.84 -4.32
CA TYR A 78 7.64 6.78 -4.75
C TYR A 78 8.14 8.00 -5.54
N ILE A 79 9.43 8.34 -5.46
CA ILE A 79 9.96 9.63 -5.98
C ILE A 79 10.92 9.48 -7.18
N ASP A 80 11.50 8.30 -7.41
CA ASP A 80 12.39 8.04 -8.56
C ASP A 80 11.69 7.29 -9.71
#